data_AF-A0A1G2RBE7-F1
#
_entry.id   AF-A0A1G2RBE7-F1
#
_cell.length_a   1.000
_cell.length_b   1.000
_cell.length_c   1.000
_cell.angle_alpha   90.00
_cell.angle_beta   90.00
_cell.angle_gamma   90.00
#
_symmetry.space_group_name_H-M   'P 1'
#
loop_
_entity.id
_entity.type
_entity.pdbx_description
1 polymer ?
#
loop_
_entity_poly.entity_id
_entity_poly.type
_entity_poly.pdbx_seq_one_letter_code
_entity_poly.pdbx_strand_id
1 'polypeptide(L)' 'MEKNQETVSLASFMETYNKSVPESFPVASIKTLKQFQETYPSLFKKEGEWCIDRHRKRFMDWSFSNRKAI' A
#
# COMPACT_ATOMS: atom_id res chain seq x y z
N MET A 1 -3.92 23.80 10.20
CA MET A 1 -3.49 22.42 10.50
C MET A 1 -3.30 21.71 9.18
N GLU A 2 -2.08 21.77 8.67
CA GLU A 2 -1.67 21.04 7.47
C GLU A 2 -1.86 19.55 7.74
N LYS A 3 -2.70 18.88 6.96
CA LYS A 3 -2.81 17.43 7.02
C LYS A 3 -1.50 16.88 6.48
N ASN A 4 -0.58 16.58 7.40
CA ASN A 4 0.64 15.81 7.20
C ASN A 4 0.35 14.63 6.26
N GLN A 5 0.58 14.82 4.96
CA GLN A 5 0.72 13.73 4.03
C GLN A 5 2.12 13.15 4.29
N GLU A 6 2.30 12.52 5.46
CA GLU A 6 3.56 11.89 5.82
C GLU A 6 3.79 10.78 4.80
N THR A 7 4.74 11.04 3.91
CA THR A 7 5.30 10.01 3.06
C THR A 7 6.13 9.12 3.95
N VAL A 8 5.69 7.89 4.09
CA VAL A 8 6.34 6.86 4.90
C VAL A 8 7.14 5.95 3.98
N SER A 9 8.18 5.35 4.54
CA SER A 9 8.93 4.30 3.85
C SER A 9 8.04 3.07 3.62
N LEU A 10 8.36 2.28 2.59
CA LEU A 10 7.64 1.04 2.27
C LEU A 10 7.48 0.11 3.49
N ALA A 11 8.53 -0.03 4.32
CA ALA A 11 8.48 -0.83 5.54
C ALA A 11 7.49 -0.30 6.57
N SER A 12 7.44 1.02 6.76
CA SER A 12 6.50 1.66 7.70
C SER A 12 5.06 1.61 7.17
N PHE A 13 4.87 1.73 5.85
CA PHE A 13 3.58 1.45 5.20
C PHE A 13 3.12 0.02 5.46
N MET A 14 4.00 -0.95 5.22
CA MET A 14 3.72 -2.37 5.43
C MET A 14 3.31 -2.66 6.87
N GLU A 15 4.07 -2.16 7.85
CA GLU A 15 3.76 -2.38 9.26
C GLU A 15 2.42 -1.75 9.66
N THR A 16 2.21 -0.48 9.29
CA THR A 16 0.95 0.23 9.60
C THR A 16 -0.25 -0.42 8.92
N TYR A 17 -0.09 -0.85 7.66
CA TYR A 17 -1.11 -1.56 6.92
C TYR A 17 -1.42 -2.90 7.60
N ASN A 18 -0.42 -3.71 7.91
CA ASN A 18 -0.59 -5.02 8.55
C ASN A 18 -1.18 -4.92 9.96
N LYS A 19 -0.95 -3.82 10.69
CA LYS A 19 -1.59 -3.55 11.99
C LYS A 19 -3.05 -3.11 11.87
N SER A 20 -3.42 -2.48 10.76
CA SER A 20 -4.75 -1.89 10.55
C SER A 20 -5.66 -2.71 9.60
N VAL A 21 -5.14 -3.77 9.01
CA VAL A 21 -5.85 -4.60 8.04
C VAL A 21 -6.65 -5.69 8.79
N PRO A 22 -7.92 -5.93 8.44
CA PRO A 22 -8.69 -7.03 9.03
C PRO A 22 -8.16 -8.38 8.54
N GLU A 23 -8.33 -9.44 9.32
CA GLU A 23 -7.86 -10.80 9.00
C GLU A 23 -8.37 -11.36 7.67
N SER A 24 -9.51 -10.86 7.17
CA SER A 24 -10.04 -11.25 5.85
C SER A 24 -9.20 -10.74 4.67
N PHE A 25 -8.41 -9.68 4.89
CA PHE A 25 -7.58 -9.08 3.86
C PHE A 25 -6.14 -9.62 3.93
N PRO A 26 -5.48 -9.78 2.78
CA PRO A 26 -4.11 -10.25 2.74
C PRO A 26 -3.16 -9.23 3.38
N VAL A 27 -2.17 -9.74 4.11
CA VAL A 27 -1.07 -8.95 4.64
C VAL A 27 -0.26 -8.33 3.51
N ALA A 28 0.07 -7.05 3.64
CA ALA A 28 1.04 -6.42 2.79
C ALA A 28 2.41 -7.06 3.01
N SER A 29 3.04 -7.47 1.92
CA SER A 29 4.43 -7.93 1.88
C SER A 29 5.24 -7.04 0.94
N ILE A 30 6.55 -6.98 1.13
CA ILE A 30 7.46 -6.22 0.24
C ILE A 30 7.22 -6.59 -1.24
N LYS A 31 7.00 -7.89 -1.52
CA LYS A 31 6.75 -8.40 -2.87
C LYS A 31 5.47 -7.83 -3.50
N THR A 32 4.35 -7.84 -2.77
CA THR A 32 3.07 -7.31 -3.25
C THR A 32 3.09 -5.78 -3.32
N LEU A 33 3.80 -5.12 -2.40
CA LEU A 33 3.96 -3.67 -2.42
C LEU A 33 4.76 -3.21 -3.63
N LYS A 34 5.85 -3.92 -3.96
CA LYS A 34 6.61 -3.67 -5.19
C LYS A 34 5.77 -3.92 -6.44
N GLN A 35 5.04 -5.03 -6.52
CA GLN A 35 4.13 -5.28 -7.65
C GLN A 35 3.08 -4.18 -7.80
N PHE A 36 2.50 -3.70 -6.70
CA PHE A 36 1.57 -2.59 -6.73
C PHE A 36 2.23 -1.29 -7.22
N GLN A 37 3.46 -1.03 -6.79
CA GLN A 37 4.25 0.12 -7.24
C GLN A 37 4.56 0.05 -8.74
N GLU A 38 4.93 -1.13 -9.25
CA GLU A 38 5.17 -1.37 -10.68
C GLU A 38 3.87 -1.33 -11.51
N THR A 39 2.74 -1.73 -10.92
CA THR A 39 1.42 -1.68 -11.59
C THR A 39 0.89 -0.25 -11.64
N TYR A 40 1.14 0.55 -10.61
CA TYR A 40 0.64 1.93 -10.50
C TYR A 40 1.76 2.94 -10.23
N PRO A 41 2.79 3.04 -11.08
CA PRO A 41 3.88 3.99 -10.88
C PRO A 41 3.39 5.43 -10.86
N SER A 42 2.27 5.72 -11.54
CA SER A 42 1.59 7.02 -11.56
C SER A 42 1.00 7.46 -10.21
N LEU A 43 0.80 6.55 -9.26
CA LEU A 43 0.37 6.92 -7.90
C LEU A 43 1.52 7.46 -7.05
N PHE A 44 2.76 7.13 -7.42
CA PHE A 44 3.97 7.49 -6.72
C PHE A 44 4.57 8.75 -7.37
N LYS A 45 4.67 9.84 -6.61
CA LYS A 45 5.31 11.08 -7.09
C LYS A 45 6.83 10.94 -7.20
N LYS A 46 7.43 10.18 -6.28
CA LYS A 46 8.79 9.65 -6.36
C LYS A 46 8.75 8.17 -6.05
N GLU A 47 9.65 7.40 -6.67
CA GLU A 47 9.82 5.99 -6.33
C GLU A 47 10.00 5.81 -4.83
N GLY A 48 9.12 5.00 -4.23
CA GLY A 48 9.19 4.67 -2.80
C GLY A 48 8.51 5.66 -1.85
N GLU A 49 7.85 6.71 -2.31
CA GLU A 49 7.02 7.56 -1.43
C GLU A 49 5.64 6.93 -1.20
N TRP A 50 5.51 6.16 -0.11
CA TRP A 50 4.23 5.58 0.30
C TRP A 50 3.47 6.56 1.18
N CYS A 51 2.15 6.56 1.08
CA CYS A 51 1.29 7.38 1.92
C CYS A 51 0.15 6.51 2.40
N ILE A 52 0.02 6.31 3.71
CA ILE A 52 -0.95 5.39 4.30
C ILE A 52 -2.35 5.72 3.79
N ASP A 53 -2.81 6.96 3.96
CA ASP A 53 -4.19 7.34 3.64
C ASP A 53 -4.51 7.15 2.14
N ARG A 54 -3.61 7.62 1.26
CA ARG A 54 -3.77 7.57 -0.19
C ARG A 54 -3.62 6.16 -0.76
N HIS A 55 -2.61 5.41 -0.32
CA HIS A 55 -2.26 4.11 -0.89
C HIS A 55 -2.96 2.96 -0.18
N ARG A 56 -3.40 3.07 1.08
CA ARG A 56 -4.08 1.96 1.79
C ARG A 56 -5.32 1.49 1.05
N LYS A 57 -6.24 2.41 0.71
CA LYS A 57 -7.47 2.04 -0.01
C LYS A 57 -7.19 1.43 -1.38
N ARG A 58 -6.25 2.03 -2.13
CA ARG A 58 -5.88 1.55 -3.47
C ARG A 58 -5.17 0.19 -3.42
N PHE A 59 -4.24 0.02 -2.48
CA PHE A 59 -3.55 -1.24 -2.26
C PHE A 59 -4.51 -2.33 -1.80
N MET A 60 -5.45 -2.01 -0.91
CA MET A 60 -6.47 -2.95 -0.43
C MET A 60 -7.39 -3.41 -1.58
N ASP A 61 -7.90 -2.48 -2.38
CA ASP A 61 -8.73 -2.75 -3.58
C ASP A 61 -7.98 -3.59 -4.62
N TRP A 62 -6.75 -3.19 -4.96
CA TRP A 62 -5.90 -3.94 -5.88
C TRP A 62 -5.55 -5.33 -5.33
N SER A 63 -5.17 -5.43 -4.06
CA SER A 63 -4.76 -6.70 -3.45
C SER A 63 -5.93 -7.67 -3.35
N PHE A 64 -7.15 -7.17 -3.08
CA PHE A 64 -8.37 -7.96 -3.11
C PHE A 64 -8.70 -8.45 -4.53
N SER A 65 -8.49 -7.60 -5.55
CA SER A 65 -8.72 -7.97 -6.96
C SER A 65 -7.66 -8.94 -7.49
N ASN A 66 -6.40 -8.77 -7.08
CA ASN A 66 -5.27 -9.60 -7.49
C ASN A 66 -5.27 -10.98 -6.81
N ARG A 67 -6.04 -11.16 -5.72
CA ARG A 67 -6.25 -12.45 -5.04
C ARG A 67 -7.04 -13.47 -5.86
N LYS A 68 -7.71 -13.06 -6.95
CA LYS A 68 -8.44 -13.99 -7.83
C LYS A 68 -7.54 -14.80 -8.78
N ALA A 69 -6.22 -14.59 -8.77
CA ALA A 69 -5.29 -15.26 -9.68
C ALA A 69 -4.57 -16.48 -9.06
N ILE A 70 -5.08 -17.07 -7.97
CA ILE A 70 -4.55 -18.31 -7.38
C ILE A 70 -5.64 -19.36 -7.25
#